data_AF-A0A7S3S2F0-F1
#
_entry.id   AF-A0A7S3S2F0-F1
#
_cell.length_a   1.000
_cell.length_b   1.000
_cell.length_c   1.000
_cell.angle_alpha   90.00
_cell.angle_beta   90.00
_cell.angle_gamma   90.00
#
_symmetry.space_group_name_H-M   'P 1'
#
loop_
_entity.id
_entity.type
_entity.pdbx_description
1 polymer ?
#
loop_
_entity_poly.entity_id
_entity_poly.type
_entity_poly.pdbx_seq_one_letter_code
_entity_poly.pdbx_strand_id
1 'polypeptide(L)'
;LSPAQMEPGRPRRVKQRVNYLEVPVPQNEREQAAVPLGCCTVAGCSQPGAGWHADLKVPICALHGRRIQYYKGIGWPRDEDREDTACHLCGGLDTGGASEADETLLLCSECGWGWCAPCVGACVGEAQLQALLAAGDDSEWRCMRCDSSQLDEALRPPPPAVAEGRAAAVVAEAVVAEAVVAEAV
;
A
#
# COMPACT_ATOMS: atom_id res chain seq x y z
N LEU A 1 -5.22 -11.20 -36.68
CA LEU A 1 -6.30 -10.91 -35.71
C LEU A 1 -6.48 -9.39 -35.72
N SER A 2 -7.64 -8.90 -36.18
CA SER A 2 -7.95 -7.46 -36.13
C SER A 2 -8.13 -7.04 -34.66
N PRO A 3 -7.40 -6.04 -34.14
CA PRO A 3 -7.65 -5.55 -32.80
C PRO A 3 -9.05 -4.93 -32.78
N ALA A 4 -9.90 -5.49 -31.92
CA ALA A 4 -11.25 -5.02 -31.70
C ALA A 4 -11.22 -3.52 -31.39
N GLN A 5 -12.17 -2.81 -31.99
CA GLN A 5 -12.50 -1.44 -31.71
C GLN A 5 -12.83 -1.34 -30.21
N MET A 6 -11.91 -0.81 -29.41
CA MET A 6 -12.24 -0.36 -28.06
C MET A 6 -13.26 0.77 -28.20
N GLU A 7 -14.41 0.64 -27.55
CA GLU A 7 -15.38 1.73 -27.51
C GLU A 7 -14.74 2.97 -26.84
N PRO A 8 -14.82 4.16 -27.44
CA PRO A 8 -14.30 5.37 -26.83
C PRO A 8 -15.06 5.64 -25.52
N GLY A 9 -14.38 5.56 -24.38
CA GLY A 9 -14.91 6.04 -23.09
C GLY A 9 -15.10 5.02 -21.97
N ARG A 10 -14.82 3.73 -22.16
CA ARG A 10 -14.72 2.79 -21.03
C ARG A 10 -13.29 2.77 -20.48
N PRO A 11 -13.06 3.12 -19.20
CA PRO A 11 -11.80 2.90 -18.49
C PRO A 11 -11.23 1.51 -18.74
N ARG A 12 -9.97 1.41 -19.19
CA ARG A 12 -9.29 0.11 -19.29
C ARG A 12 -8.92 -0.34 -17.88
N ARG A 13 -9.34 -1.54 -17.47
CA ARG A 13 -9.06 -2.05 -16.12
C ARG A 13 -7.73 -2.77 -16.05
N VAL A 14 -7.21 -3.20 -17.19
CA VAL A 14 -5.88 -3.78 -17.33
C VAL A 14 -5.03 -2.85 -18.19
N LYS A 15 -3.93 -2.34 -17.62
CA LYS A 15 -2.99 -1.41 -18.27
C LYS A 15 -1.56 -1.90 -18.19
N GLN A 16 -0.71 -1.36 -19.06
CA GLN A 16 0.73 -1.52 -18.90
C GLN A 16 1.19 -0.59 -17.77
N ARG A 17 1.91 -1.15 -16.82
CA ARG A 17 2.50 -0.49 -15.67
C ARG A 17 3.65 0.41 -16.13
N VAL A 18 3.78 1.57 -15.50
CA VAL A 18 4.97 2.43 -15.66
C VAL A 18 5.88 2.27 -14.45
N ASN A 19 7.16 1.96 -14.72
CA ASN A 19 8.20 1.91 -13.70
C ASN A 19 8.86 3.28 -13.55
N TYR A 20 8.79 3.85 -12.34
CA TYR A 20 9.35 5.16 -12.04
C TYR A 20 10.67 5.00 -11.27
N LEU A 21 11.69 4.48 -11.96
CA LEU A 21 13.01 4.22 -11.38
C LEU A 21 13.74 5.48 -10.90
N GLU A 22 13.35 6.67 -11.36
CA GLU A 22 14.19 7.87 -11.22
C GLU A 22 13.69 8.94 -10.24
N VAL A 23 12.58 8.74 -9.52
CA VAL A 23 12.20 9.76 -8.53
C VAL A 23 13.05 9.56 -7.27
N PRO A 24 13.93 10.52 -6.90
CA PRO A 24 14.72 10.41 -5.69
C PRO A 24 13.78 10.38 -4.48
N VAL A 25 13.76 9.25 -3.78
CA VAL A 25 13.02 9.14 -2.52
C VAL A 25 13.81 9.90 -1.45
N PRO A 26 13.25 10.94 -0.82
CA PRO A 26 13.96 11.68 0.22
C PRO A 26 14.45 10.73 1.32
N GLN A 27 15.74 10.80 1.64
CA GLN A 27 16.30 10.11 2.79
C GLN A 27 15.93 10.92 4.04
N ASN A 28 14.93 10.48 4.80
CA ASN A 28 14.72 11.00 6.15
C ASN A 28 15.54 10.17 7.13
N GLU A 29 16.42 10.83 7.91
CA GLU A 29 17.42 10.23 8.81
C GLU A 29 16.83 9.53 10.05
N ARG A 30 15.51 9.60 10.27
CA ARG A 30 14.84 8.88 11.36
C ARG A 30 14.31 7.54 10.87
N GLU A 31 15.16 6.53 10.90
CA GLU A 31 14.72 5.14 10.87
C GLU A 31 13.77 4.91 12.06
N GLN A 32 12.48 4.67 11.78
CA GLN A 32 11.58 4.17 12.81
C GLN A 32 12.10 2.79 13.24
N ALA A 33 12.20 2.58 14.56
CA ALA A 33 12.60 1.29 15.11
C ALA A 33 11.76 0.18 14.49
N ALA A 34 12.43 -0.73 13.77
CA ALA A 34 11.77 -1.82 13.08
C ALA A 34 11.12 -2.75 14.10
N VAL A 35 9.79 -2.78 14.13
CA VAL A 35 9.09 -3.94 14.68
C VAL A 35 9.31 -5.07 13.66
N PRO A 36 9.82 -6.25 14.05
CA PRO A 36 9.99 -7.35 13.10
C PRO A 36 8.61 -7.88 12.71
N LEU A 37 8.07 -7.32 11.62
CA LEU A 37 6.75 -7.65 11.06
C LEU A 37 6.82 -8.74 9.98
N GLY A 38 7.94 -9.47 9.88
CA GLY A 38 8.24 -10.35 8.76
C GLY A 38 8.90 -9.63 7.59
N CYS A 39 8.85 -10.24 6.40
CA CYS A 39 9.40 -9.65 5.17
C CYS A 39 8.41 -8.65 4.54
N CYS A 40 8.93 -7.71 3.75
CA CYS A 40 8.10 -6.81 2.96
C CYS A 40 7.16 -7.57 2.02
N THR A 41 5.87 -7.21 2.01
CA THR A 41 4.84 -7.86 1.18
C THR A 41 4.93 -7.51 -0.31
N VAL A 42 5.71 -6.48 -0.69
CA VAL A 42 5.96 -6.16 -2.10
C VAL A 42 6.63 -7.35 -2.79
N ALA A 43 6.04 -7.79 -3.91
CA ALA A 43 6.56 -8.88 -4.71
C ALA A 43 8.04 -8.67 -5.09
N GLY A 44 8.83 -9.74 -4.99
CA GLY A 44 10.27 -9.71 -5.26
C GLY A 44 11.14 -9.04 -4.19
N CYS A 45 10.54 -8.44 -3.15
CA CYS A 45 11.28 -7.76 -2.10
C CYS A 45 11.56 -8.67 -0.90
N SER A 46 12.84 -8.99 -0.67
CA SER A 46 13.29 -9.78 0.49
C SER A 46 13.67 -8.94 1.72
N GLN A 47 13.58 -7.61 1.63
CA GLN A 47 13.94 -6.72 2.74
C GLN A 47 13.01 -6.91 3.95
N PRO A 48 13.52 -6.79 5.19
CA PRO A 48 12.69 -6.86 6.37
C PRO A 48 11.65 -5.74 6.38
N GLY A 49 10.45 -6.06 6.88
CA GLY A 49 9.41 -5.09 7.16
C GLY A 49 9.90 -4.11 8.22
N ALA A 50 9.87 -2.82 7.89
CA ALA A 50 10.23 -1.73 8.81
C ALA A 50 8.98 -1.01 9.36
N GLY A 51 7.80 -1.34 8.84
CA GLY A 51 6.52 -0.78 9.27
C GLY A 51 5.35 -1.37 8.50
N TRP A 52 4.19 -0.74 8.65
CA TRP A 52 2.95 -1.16 8.00
C TRP A 52 2.63 -0.25 6.81
N HIS A 53 2.18 -0.85 5.71
CA HIS A 53 1.58 -0.13 4.60
C HIS A 53 0.39 0.70 5.12
N ALA A 54 0.36 1.98 4.77
CA ALA A 54 -0.57 2.93 5.37
C ALA A 54 -2.05 2.54 5.18
N ASP A 55 -2.41 2.06 3.98
CA ASP A 55 -3.79 1.70 3.64
C ASP A 55 -4.12 0.22 3.87
N LEU A 56 -3.27 -0.71 3.38
CA LEU A 56 -3.53 -2.16 3.49
C LEU A 56 -3.18 -2.79 4.84
N LYS A 57 -2.38 -2.12 5.68
CA LYS A 57 -1.86 -2.69 6.93
C LYS A 57 -1.14 -4.03 6.73
N VAL A 58 -0.35 -4.14 5.66
CA VAL A 58 0.59 -5.27 5.42
C VAL A 58 2.04 -4.85 5.69
N PRO A 59 2.95 -5.77 6.05
CA PRO A 59 4.35 -5.43 6.30
C PRO A 59 5.04 -4.82 5.07
N ILE A 60 5.81 -3.74 5.27
CA ILE A 60 6.53 -3.07 4.19
C ILE A 60 7.91 -2.59 4.63
N CYS A 61 8.92 -2.70 3.76
CA CYS A 61 10.26 -2.20 4.08
C CYS A 61 10.32 -0.66 4.01
N ALA A 62 11.39 -0.08 4.57
CA ALA A 62 11.56 1.37 4.64
C ALA A 62 11.54 2.05 3.25
N LEU A 63 12.12 1.41 2.23
CA LEU A 63 12.15 1.96 0.87
C LEU A 63 10.74 2.11 0.28
N HIS A 64 9.97 1.02 0.27
CA HIS A 64 8.61 1.01 -0.25
C HIS A 64 7.69 1.92 0.58
N GLY A 65 7.81 1.88 1.91
CA GLY A 65 7.07 2.78 2.80
C GLY A 65 7.33 4.26 2.48
N ARG A 66 8.59 4.68 2.32
CA ARG A 66 8.93 6.06 1.94
C ARG A 66 8.36 6.44 0.57
N ARG A 67 8.37 5.52 -0.40
CA ARG A 67 7.83 5.79 -1.74
C ARG A 67 6.33 6.03 -1.73
N ILE A 68 5.59 5.22 -0.99
CA ILE A 68 4.13 5.41 -0.80
C ILE A 68 3.86 6.75 -0.13
N GLN A 69 4.59 7.09 0.92
CA GLN A 69 4.43 8.38 1.61
C GLN A 69 4.73 9.57 0.70
N TYR A 70 5.75 9.46 -0.17
CA TYR A 70 6.05 10.48 -1.17
C TYR A 70 4.83 10.75 -2.07
N TYR A 71 4.25 9.72 -2.68
CA TYR A 71 3.06 9.90 -3.54
C TYR A 71 1.81 10.33 -2.77
N LYS A 72 1.68 9.98 -1.48
CA LYS A 72 0.61 10.55 -0.65
C LYS A 72 0.74 12.06 -0.47
N GLY A 73 1.96 12.59 -0.44
CA GLY A 73 2.22 14.03 -0.32
C GLY A 73 2.03 14.80 -1.63
N ILE A 74 2.42 14.22 -2.77
CA ILE A 74 2.47 14.93 -4.05
C ILE A 74 1.40 14.50 -5.08
N GLY A 75 0.67 13.42 -4.80
CA GLY A 75 -0.23 12.78 -5.74
C GLY A 75 0.40 11.58 -6.47
N TRP A 76 -0.44 10.62 -6.85
CA TRP A 76 -0.04 9.47 -7.64
C TRP A 76 0.09 9.84 -9.12
N PRO A 77 1.07 9.26 -9.84
CA PRO A 77 1.20 9.49 -11.27
C PRO A 77 -0.03 8.93 -12.00
N ARG A 78 -0.52 9.71 -12.96
CA ARG A 78 -1.71 9.40 -13.74
C ARG A 78 -1.47 9.64 -15.23
N ASP A 79 -2.17 8.90 -16.07
CA ASP A 79 -2.14 9.08 -17.51
C ASP A 79 -3.16 10.14 -17.97
N GLU A 80 -3.31 10.26 -19.30
CA GLU A 80 -4.20 11.22 -19.96
C GLU A 80 -5.68 10.98 -19.61
N ASP A 81 -6.04 9.74 -19.26
CA ASP A 81 -7.38 9.34 -18.83
C ASP A 81 -7.62 9.64 -17.33
N ARG A 82 -6.62 10.21 -16.65
CA ARG A 82 -6.59 10.46 -15.19
C ARG A 82 -6.63 9.18 -14.36
N GLU A 83 -6.17 8.07 -14.93
CA GLU A 83 -6.06 6.78 -14.25
C GLU A 83 -4.66 6.59 -13.70
N ASP A 84 -4.55 5.90 -12.57
CA ASP A 84 -3.26 5.70 -11.91
C ASP A 84 -2.35 4.79 -12.76
N THR A 85 -1.07 5.18 -12.90
CA THR A 85 -0.09 4.43 -13.71
C THR A 85 0.96 3.69 -12.87
N ALA A 86 0.91 3.88 -11.54
CA ALA A 86 1.80 3.22 -10.59
C ALA A 86 1.02 2.34 -9.61
N CYS A 87 1.67 1.26 -9.18
CA CYS A 87 1.13 0.36 -8.17
C CYS A 87 1.12 1.03 -6.79
N HIS A 88 -0.02 1.01 -6.12
CA HIS A 88 -0.19 1.56 -4.77
C HIS A 88 0.58 0.79 -3.69
N LEU A 89 1.00 -0.45 -3.94
CA LEU A 89 1.81 -1.24 -3.01
C LEU A 89 3.32 -1.01 -3.17
N CYS A 90 3.86 -1.08 -4.40
CA CYS A 90 5.31 -0.94 -4.62
C CYS A 90 5.74 0.48 -4.99
N GLY A 91 4.80 1.40 -5.23
CA GLY A 91 5.12 2.75 -5.70
C GLY A 91 5.73 2.78 -7.10
N GLY A 92 5.46 1.77 -7.94
CA GLY A 92 6.06 1.63 -9.27
C GLY A 92 7.55 1.25 -9.27
N LEU A 93 8.09 0.79 -8.13
CA LEU A 93 9.45 0.23 -8.06
C LEU A 93 9.47 -1.18 -8.63
N ASP A 94 10.49 -1.48 -9.43
CA ASP A 94 10.66 -2.77 -10.08
C ASP A 94 10.50 -3.94 -9.08
N THR A 95 9.67 -4.90 -9.46
CA THR A 95 9.36 -6.10 -8.68
C THR A 95 10.19 -7.30 -9.14
N GLY A 96 11.14 -7.11 -10.06
CA GLY A 96 12.07 -8.13 -10.54
C GLY A 96 11.45 -9.15 -11.49
N GLY A 97 10.27 -8.85 -12.03
CA GLY A 97 9.54 -9.69 -12.97
C GLY A 97 9.87 -9.33 -14.43
N ALA A 98 9.87 -10.32 -15.32
CA ALA A 98 10.26 -10.18 -16.72
C ALA A 98 9.14 -10.58 -17.72
N SER A 99 7.96 -10.94 -17.23
CA SER A 99 6.82 -11.34 -18.06
C SER A 99 5.85 -10.18 -18.32
N GLU A 100 5.01 -10.30 -19.35
CA GLU A 100 3.93 -9.32 -19.60
C GLU A 100 2.98 -9.18 -18.39
N ALA A 101 2.78 -10.25 -17.62
CA ALA A 101 2.03 -10.18 -16.37
C ALA A 101 2.73 -9.27 -15.35
N ASP A 102 4.06 -9.24 -15.30
CA ASP A 102 4.81 -8.38 -14.38
C ASP A 102 4.72 -6.89 -14.73
N GLU A 103 4.45 -6.61 -16.01
CA GLU A 103 4.15 -5.28 -16.54
C GLU A 103 2.66 -4.92 -16.45
N THR A 104 1.81 -5.79 -15.90
CA THR A 104 0.37 -5.53 -15.83
C THR A 104 -0.01 -4.73 -14.58
N LEU A 105 -0.83 -3.69 -14.77
CA LEU A 105 -1.48 -2.90 -13.73
C LEU A 105 -2.99 -3.13 -13.77
N LEU A 106 -3.55 -3.59 -12.66
CA LEU A 106 -4.97 -3.80 -12.43
C LEU A 106 -5.57 -2.58 -11.73
N LEU A 107 -6.62 -2.00 -12.31
CA LEU A 107 -7.34 -0.88 -11.70
C LEU A 107 -8.55 -1.37 -10.91
N CYS A 108 -8.71 -0.86 -9.70
CA CYS A 108 -9.88 -1.14 -8.87
C CYS A 108 -11.16 -0.56 -9.49
N SER A 109 -12.21 -1.36 -9.62
CA SER A 109 -13.51 -0.94 -10.14
C SER A 109 -14.22 0.12 -9.29
N GLU A 110 -13.88 0.20 -7.99
CA GLU A 110 -14.53 1.11 -7.04
C GLU A 110 -13.74 2.41 -6.82
N CYS A 111 -12.43 2.32 -6.56
CA CYS A 111 -11.62 3.49 -6.21
C CYS A 111 -10.65 3.95 -7.30
N GLY A 112 -10.55 3.21 -8.42
CA GLY A 112 -9.67 3.55 -9.55
C GLY A 112 -8.17 3.40 -9.28
N TRP A 113 -7.77 2.89 -8.12
CA TRP A 113 -6.34 2.74 -7.77
C TRP A 113 -5.70 1.60 -8.55
N GLY A 114 -4.46 1.82 -8.99
CA GLY A 114 -3.65 0.85 -9.70
C GLY A 114 -2.87 -0.10 -8.78
N TRP A 115 -2.87 -1.38 -9.12
CA TRP A 115 -2.16 -2.45 -8.41
C TRP A 115 -1.45 -3.35 -9.41
N CYS A 116 -0.13 -3.47 -9.33
CA CYS A 116 0.56 -4.35 -10.28
C CYS A 116 0.28 -5.82 -9.96
N ALA A 117 0.14 -6.62 -11.01
CA ALA A 117 -0.18 -8.03 -10.91
C ALA A 117 0.75 -8.80 -9.94
N PRO A 118 2.09 -8.61 -9.92
CA PRO A 118 2.95 -9.28 -8.94
C PRO A 118 2.57 -8.95 -7.50
N CYS A 119 2.28 -7.68 -7.20
CA CYS A 119 1.87 -7.25 -5.87
C CYS A 119 0.48 -7.78 -5.50
N VAL A 120 -0.44 -7.90 -6.47
CA VAL A 120 -1.73 -8.55 -6.26
C VAL A 120 -1.52 -10.02 -5.94
N GLY A 121 -0.74 -10.77 -6.74
CA GLY A 121 -0.42 -12.17 -6.48
C GLY A 121 0.24 -12.40 -5.12
N ALA A 122 1.14 -11.52 -4.71
CA ALA A 122 1.74 -11.57 -3.37
C ALA A 122 0.74 -11.32 -2.23
N CYS A 123 -0.33 -10.55 -2.48
CA CYS A 123 -1.34 -10.19 -1.49
C CYS A 123 -2.55 -11.13 -1.43
N VAL A 124 -2.96 -11.71 -2.57
CA VAL A 124 -4.20 -12.50 -2.69
C VAL A 124 -3.97 -13.93 -3.18
N GLY A 125 -2.73 -14.27 -3.54
CA GLY A 125 -2.35 -15.56 -4.08
C GLY A 125 -2.41 -15.64 -5.62
N GLU A 126 -1.55 -16.50 -6.17
CA GLU A 126 -1.36 -16.65 -7.62
C GLU A 126 -2.63 -17.14 -8.34
N ALA A 127 -3.38 -18.06 -7.74
CA ALA A 127 -4.59 -18.60 -8.35
C ALA A 127 -5.66 -17.52 -8.58
N GLN A 128 -5.82 -16.60 -7.63
CA GLN A 128 -6.76 -15.49 -7.76
C GLN A 128 -6.25 -14.45 -8.76
N LEU A 129 -4.94 -14.16 -8.77
CA LEU A 129 -4.34 -13.30 -9.79
C LEU A 129 -4.62 -13.81 -11.21
N GLN A 130 -4.39 -15.10 -11.47
CA GLN A 130 -4.62 -15.68 -12.79
C GLN A 130 -6.09 -15.59 -13.21
N ALA A 131 -7.03 -15.77 -12.28
CA ALA A 131 -8.46 -15.57 -12.55
C ALA A 131 -8.79 -14.11 -12.92
N LEU A 132 -8.16 -13.14 -12.26
CA LEU A 132 -8.32 -11.71 -12.56
C LEU A 132 -7.75 -11.36 -13.94
N LEU A 133 -6.55 -11.85 -14.25
CA LEU A 133 -5.91 -11.63 -15.55
C LEU A 133 -6.72 -12.24 -16.70
N ALA A 134 -7.28 -13.45 -16.49
CA ALA A 134 -8.13 -14.10 -17.47
C ALA A 134 -9.46 -13.36 -17.72
N ALA A 135 -10.00 -12.67 -16.71
CA ALA A 135 -11.21 -11.85 -16.83
C ALA A 135 -10.97 -10.51 -17.55
N GLY A 136 -9.72 -10.02 -17.57
CA GLY A 136 -9.36 -8.78 -18.27
C GLY A 136 -10.18 -7.56 -17.85
N ASP A 137 -10.62 -6.77 -18.82
CA ASP A 137 -11.40 -5.53 -18.61
C ASP A 137 -12.82 -5.77 -18.10
N ASP A 138 -13.30 -7.02 -18.12
CA ASP A 138 -14.61 -7.39 -17.58
C ASP A 138 -14.55 -7.75 -16.08
N SER A 139 -13.36 -7.76 -15.48
CA SER A 139 -13.22 -7.98 -14.04
C SER A 139 -13.91 -6.85 -13.25
N GLU A 140 -14.95 -7.15 -12.48
CA GLU A 140 -15.54 -6.24 -11.48
C GLU A 140 -14.69 -6.12 -10.21
N TRP A 141 -13.38 -6.36 -10.34
CA TRP A 141 -12.48 -6.53 -9.23
C TRP A 141 -12.38 -5.30 -8.35
N ARG A 142 -12.63 -5.50 -7.06
CA ARG A 142 -12.43 -4.52 -6.00
C ARG A 142 -11.09 -4.81 -5.34
N CYS A 143 -10.21 -3.83 -5.23
CA CYS A 143 -8.88 -4.07 -4.67
C CYS A 143 -8.90 -4.41 -3.17
N MET A 144 -7.78 -4.91 -2.65
CA MET A 144 -7.59 -5.30 -1.25
C MET A 144 -7.87 -4.19 -0.21
N ARG A 145 -7.82 -2.91 -0.63
CA ARG A 145 -8.22 -1.78 0.23
C ARG A 145 -9.73 -1.66 0.34
N CYS A 146 -10.45 -1.83 -0.77
CA CYS A 146 -11.90 -1.71 -0.82
C CYS A 146 -12.61 -2.98 -0.31
N ASP A 147 -11.94 -4.12 -0.45
CA ASP A 147 -12.40 -5.42 0.00
C ASP A 147 -11.24 -6.19 0.65
N SER A 148 -11.07 -5.98 1.96
CA SER A 148 -10.00 -6.62 2.73
C SER A 148 -10.17 -8.13 2.86
N SER A 149 -11.33 -8.70 2.49
CA SER A 149 -11.52 -10.15 2.50
C SER A 149 -10.65 -10.87 1.48
N GLN A 150 -10.18 -10.15 0.46
CA GLN A 150 -9.26 -10.67 -0.56
C GLN A 150 -7.82 -10.81 -0.09
N LEU A 151 -7.42 -10.10 0.98
CA LEU A 151 -6.08 -10.26 1.54
C LEU A 151 -5.92 -11.68 2.08
N ASP A 152 -4.81 -12.31 1.70
CA ASP A 152 -4.34 -13.55 2.28
C ASP A 152 -4.34 -13.41 3.81
N GLU A 153 -4.91 -14.42 4.47
CA GLU A 153 -5.07 -14.43 5.93
C GLU A 153 -3.71 -14.31 6.64
N ALA A 154 -2.64 -14.85 6.06
CA ALA A 154 -1.28 -14.76 6.60
C ALA A 154 -0.72 -13.33 6.61
N LEU A 155 -1.28 -12.42 5.81
CA LEU A 155 -0.84 -11.02 5.73
C LEU A 155 -1.64 -10.10 6.64
N ARG A 156 -2.74 -10.59 7.24
CA ARG A 156 -3.56 -9.77 8.12
C ARG A 156 -2.79 -9.53 9.42
N PRO A 157 -2.81 -8.29 9.95
CA PRO A 157 -2.19 -8.02 11.23
C PRO A 157 -2.81 -8.95 12.28
N PRO A 158 -2.01 -9.50 13.21
CA PRO A 158 -2.57 -10.27 14.31
C PRO A 158 -3.60 -9.40 15.05
N PRO A 159 -4.70 -9.99 15.56
CA PRO A 159 -5.61 -9.23 16.40
C PRO A 159 -4.80 -8.56 17.51
N PRO A 160 -5.15 -7.33 17.90
CA PRO A 160 -4.46 -6.68 19.00
C PRO A 160 -4.47 -7.66 20.17
N ALA A 161 -3.29 -7.95 20.71
CA ALA A 161 -3.19 -8.75 21.92
C ALA A 161 -4.12 -8.08 22.93
N VAL A 162 -5.23 -8.74 23.26
CA VAL A 162 -6.06 -8.31 24.36
C VAL A 162 -5.09 -8.31 25.53
N ALA A 163 -4.79 -7.14 26.07
CA ALA A 163 -4.00 -7.05 27.27
C ALA A 163 -4.82 -7.78 28.34
N GLU A 164 -4.56 -9.07 28.53
CA GLU A 164 -5.08 -9.80 29.66
C GLU A 164 -4.53 -9.12 30.91
N GLY A 165 -5.40 -8.30 31.51
CA GLY A 165 -5.36 -7.81 32.87
C GLY A 165 -3.99 -7.39 33.41
N ARG A 166 -3.60 -6.13 33.16
CA ARG A 166 -3.02 -5.27 34.20
C ARG A 166 -2.83 -3.83 33.70
N ALA A 167 -3.88 -3.03 33.87
CA ALA A 167 -3.75 -1.60 34.17
C ALA A 167 -5.05 -1.14 34.81
N ALA A 168 -5.17 -1.40 36.11
CA ALA A 168 -6.13 -0.67 36.93
C ALA A 168 -5.69 0.80 36.99
N ALA A 169 -6.67 1.68 36.79
CA ALA A 169 -6.70 3.08 37.21
C ALA A 169 -5.65 4.04 36.62
N VAL A 170 -6.07 4.72 35.53
CA VAL A 170 -5.80 6.15 35.39
C VAL A 170 -7.04 6.89 35.88
N VAL A 171 -6.94 7.56 37.02
CA VAL A 171 -7.76 8.74 37.37
C VAL A 171 -6.73 9.73 37.91
N ALA A 172 -6.17 10.55 37.03
CA ALA A 172 -6.59 11.94 36.81
C ALA A 172 -6.30 12.83 38.03
N GLU A 173 -5.15 13.50 38.02
CA GLU A 173 -5.01 14.83 38.63
C GLU A 173 -4.06 15.67 37.76
N ALA A 174 -4.67 16.40 36.83
CA ALA A 174 -4.15 17.67 36.38
C ALA A 174 -5.11 18.72 36.94
N VAL A 175 -4.71 19.41 38.02
CA VAL A 175 -5.34 20.67 38.43
C VAL A 175 -4.25 21.67 38.77
N VAL A 176 -4.43 22.84 38.16
CA VAL A 176 -3.64 24.06 38.16
C VAL A 176 -3.68 24.77 39.51
N ALA A 177 -2.57 25.36 39.96
CA ALA A 177 -2.50 26.62 40.72
C ALA A 177 -1.01 27.02 40.83
N GLU A 178 -0.52 27.89 39.95
CA GLU A 178 -0.45 29.36 40.10
C GLU A 178 0.72 29.86 40.94
N ALA A 179 1.45 30.77 40.29
CA ALA A 179 2.60 31.53 40.74
C ALA A 179 2.38 32.30 42.03
N VAL A 180 3.42 32.38 42.88
CA VAL A 180 3.76 33.62 43.59
C VAL A 180 5.28 33.73 43.74
N VAL A 181 5.88 34.69 43.03
CA VAL A 181 7.17 35.31 43.39
C VAL A 181 6.91 36.81 43.47
N ALA A 182 6.99 37.36 44.69
CA ALA A 182 7.23 38.78 45.03
C ALA A 182 7.30 38.84 46.58
N GLU A 183 8.48 38.94 47.19
CA GLU A 183 9.24 40.15 47.56
C GLU A 183 8.88 40.75 48.95
N ALA A 184 9.93 41.02 49.72
CA ALA A 184 10.10 41.99 50.82
C ALA A 184 9.28 41.85 52.13
N VAL A 185 9.95 41.53 53.25
CA VAL A 185 10.37 42.45 54.35
C VAL A 185 11.53 41.81 55.11
#